data_AF-A0A7S3NC56-F1
#
_entry.id   AF-A0A7S3NC56-F1
#
_cell.length_a   1.000
_cell.length_b   1.000
_cell.length_c   1.000
_cell.angle_alpha   90.00
_cell.angle_beta   90.00
_cell.angle_gamma   90.00
#
_symmetry.space_group_name_H-M   'P 1'
#
loop_
_entity.id
_entity.type
_entity.pdbx_description
1 polymer ?
#
loop_
_entity_poly.entity_id
_entity_poly.type
_entity_poly.pdbx_seq_one_letter_code
_entity_poly.pdbx_strand_id
1 'polypeptide(L)'
;NPKLPGCLEIYLMRHGQSSLNSRSHSVFQPSSPSLRYPDAVSDPPLSPLGYEKSLATGEEFLKLGISFDRVICSPMRRALQTAECVRKAMEGEGEVQVDSGIFEIGGSCAMRTMGLEGGDAEYKGMGRKEMEEEFTNIKIDDGVKEDGWYFEGKVETAEEC
;
A
#
# COMPACT_ATOMS: atom_id res chain seq x y z
N ASN A 1 -24.36 -3.11 12.76
CA ASN A 1 -24.37 -4.52 13.23
C ASN A 1 -23.82 -4.57 14.65
N PRO A 2 -24.54 -5.02 15.69
CA PRO A 2 -23.96 -5.08 17.03
C PRO A 2 -22.89 -6.19 17.11
N LYS A 3 -21.65 -5.84 17.45
CA LYS A 3 -20.56 -6.80 17.71
C LYS A 3 -20.97 -7.74 18.85
N LEU A 4 -20.85 -9.05 18.65
CA LEU A 4 -21.08 -10.04 19.71
C LEU A 4 -19.93 -9.97 20.72
N PRO A 5 -20.19 -9.86 22.04
CA PRO A 5 -19.13 -9.77 23.04
C PRO A 5 -18.25 -11.03 23.02
N GLY A 6 -16.92 -10.83 22.97
CA GLY A 6 -15.92 -11.90 22.94
C GLY A 6 -15.61 -12.49 21.57
N CYS A 7 -16.24 -12.00 20.49
CA CYS A 7 -15.92 -12.40 19.12
C CYS A 7 -14.91 -11.44 18.49
N LEU A 8 -13.84 -11.98 17.89
CA LEU A 8 -12.91 -11.22 17.07
C LEU A 8 -13.37 -11.28 15.62
N GLU A 9 -13.64 -10.12 15.03
CA GLU A 9 -13.94 -9.98 13.61
C GLU A 9 -12.71 -9.43 12.87
N ILE A 10 -12.30 -10.09 11.80
CA ILE A 10 -11.14 -9.70 10.99
C ILE A 10 -11.62 -9.43 9.57
N TYR A 11 -11.27 -8.25 9.05
CA TYR A 11 -11.50 -7.86 7.67
C TYR A 11 -10.15 -7.79 6.96
N LEU A 12 -9.98 -8.58 5.90
CA LEU A 12 -8.80 -8.55 5.05
C LEU A 12 -9.11 -7.73 3.80
N MET A 13 -8.33 -6.68 3.57
CA MET A 13 -8.51 -5.76 2.45
C MET A 13 -7.21 -5.64 1.67
N ARG A 14 -7.28 -5.90 0.35
CA ARG A 14 -6.19 -5.56 -0.57
C ARG A 14 -6.17 -4.05 -0.82
N HIS A 15 -5.00 -3.47 -1.02
CA HIS A 15 -4.86 -2.07 -1.41
C HIS A 15 -5.65 -1.73 -2.68
N GLY A 16 -6.01 -0.46 -2.83
CA GLY A 16 -6.66 0.07 -4.02
C GLY A 16 -5.74 0.03 -5.25
N GLN A 17 -6.30 0.40 -6.41
CA GLN A 17 -5.53 0.45 -7.65
C GLN A 17 -4.31 1.39 -7.50
N SER A 18 -3.11 0.92 -7.84
CA SER A 18 -1.87 1.69 -7.83
C SER A 18 -1.64 2.35 -9.20
N SER A 19 -0.71 3.28 -9.26
CA SER A 19 -0.25 3.85 -10.55
C SER A 19 0.34 2.78 -11.49
N LEU A 20 0.80 1.63 -10.99
CA LEU A 20 1.38 0.54 -11.78
C LEU A 20 0.34 -0.50 -12.25
N ASN A 21 -0.51 -1.05 -11.37
CA ASN A 21 -1.57 -1.99 -11.80
C ASN A 21 -2.66 -1.31 -12.64
N SER A 22 -2.76 0.03 -12.65
CA SER A 22 -3.62 0.73 -13.61
C SER A 22 -3.19 0.52 -15.07
N ARG A 23 -1.89 0.22 -15.30
CA ARG A 23 -1.28 0.09 -16.63
C ARG A 23 -1.14 -1.37 -17.10
N SER A 24 -1.22 -2.35 -16.19
CA SER A 24 -1.17 -3.79 -16.55
C SER A 24 -2.36 -4.24 -17.40
N HIS A 25 -3.49 -3.51 -17.36
CA HIS A 25 -4.66 -3.76 -18.20
C HIS A 25 -4.64 -3.09 -19.59
N SER A 26 -3.57 -2.40 -19.99
CA SER A 26 -3.49 -1.80 -21.33
C SER A 26 -3.18 -2.85 -22.41
N VAL A 27 -3.89 -2.79 -23.54
CA VAL A 27 -3.81 -3.74 -24.67
C VAL A 27 -2.45 -3.69 -25.39
N PHE A 28 -1.71 -2.60 -25.24
CA PHE A 28 -0.39 -2.43 -25.83
C PHE A 28 0.66 -2.50 -24.72
N GLN A 29 1.28 -3.66 -24.61
CA GLN A 29 2.27 -3.97 -23.59
C GLN A 29 3.64 -4.03 -24.29
N PRO A 30 4.47 -2.96 -24.26
CA PRO A 30 5.80 -2.98 -24.85
C PRO A 30 6.61 -4.15 -24.29
N SER A 31 7.42 -4.80 -25.14
CA SER A 31 8.26 -5.94 -24.73
C SER A 31 9.36 -5.55 -23.74
N SER A 32 9.77 -4.28 -23.72
CA SER A 32 10.72 -3.76 -22.73
C SER A 32 10.01 -3.21 -21.49
N PRO A 33 10.34 -3.71 -20.28
CA PRO A 33 9.79 -3.21 -19.01
C PRO A 33 10.05 -1.71 -18.79
N SER A 34 11.21 -1.20 -19.20
CA SER A 34 11.55 0.23 -19.07
C SER A 34 10.72 1.14 -19.98
N LEU A 35 10.26 0.65 -21.13
CA LEU A 35 9.33 1.39 -22.00
C LEU A 35 7.88 1.30 -21.51
N ARG A 36 7.54 0.21 -20.82
CA ARG A 36 6.19 -0.03 -20.31
C ARG A 36 5.89 0.83 -19.08
N TYR A 37 6.91 1.13 -18.27
CA TYR A 37 6.75 1.90 -17.04
C TYR A 37 7.91 2.89 -16.83
N PRO A 38 7.99 3.97 -17.63
CA PRO A 38 9.08 4.95 -17.53
C PRO A 38 9.09 5.72 -16.19
N ASP A 39 7.94 5.81 -15.53
CA ASP A 39 7.75 6.49 -14.24
C ASP A 39 7.65 5.52 -13.06
N ALA A 40 8.04 4.26 -13.24
CA ALA A 40 7.89 3.29 -12.18
C ALA A 40 8.78 3.62 -10.98
N VAL A 41 8.14 3.69 -9.82
CA VAL A 41 8.80 3.89 -8.53
C VAL A 41 8.71 2.59 -7.73
N SER A 42 9.67 2.37 -6.82
CA SER A 42 9.73 1.16 -6.01
C SER A 42 8.49 0.97 -5.14
N ASP A 43 7.95 2.07 -4.60
CA ASP A 43 6.75 2.05 -3.76
C ASP A 43 5.64 2.88 -4.39
N PRO A 44 4.89 2.34 -5.38
CA PRO A 44 3.92 3.11 -6.16
C PRO A 44 2.75 3.56 -5.28
N PRO A 45 2.33 4.83 -5.39
CA PRO A 45 1.13 5.31 -4.72
C PRO A 45 -0.13 4.76 -5.43
N LEU A 46 -1.29 4.98 -4.79
CA LEU A 46 -2.59 4.79 -5.42
C LEU A 46 -2.75 5.66 -6.68
N SER A 47 -3.45 5.12 -7.68
CA SER A 47 -3.95 5.91 -8.81
C SER A 47 -5.12 6.80 -8.36
N PRO A 48 -5.51 7.82 -9.14
CA PRO A 48 -6.72 8.61 -8.85
C PRO A 48 -7.97 7.73 -8.65
N LEU A 49 -8.12 6.67 -9.45
CA LEU A 49 -9.21 5.71 -9.30
C LEU A 49 -9.06 4.84 -8.04
N GLY A 50 -7.82 4.51 -7.65
CA GLY A 50 -7.52 3.82 -6.39
C GLY A 50 -7.95 4.63 -5.17
N TYR A 51 -7.68 5.94 -5.17
CA TYR A 51 -8.16 6.87 -4.16
C TYR A 51 -9.70 6.90 -4.11
N GLU A 52 -10.35 7.13 -5.24
CA GLU A 52 -11.81 7.19 -5.35
C GLU A 52 -12.48 5.93 -4.80
N LYS A 53 -11.99 4.75 -5.22
CA LYS A 53 -12.53 3.47 -4.75
C LYS A 53 -12.27 3.23 -3.26
N SER A 54 -11.13 3.65 -2.74
CA SER A 54 -10.82 3.49 -1.31
C SER A 54 -11.74 4.36 -0.45
N LEU A 55 -12.02 5.60 -0.88
CA LEU A 55 -12.99 6.47 -0.22
C LEU A 55 -14.40 5.90 -0.27
N ALA A 56 -14.89 5.52 -1.45
CA ALA A 56 -16.21 4.91 -1.62
C ALA A 56 -16.40 3.65 -0.77
N THR A 57 -15.33 2.85 -0.60
CA THR A 57 -15.35 1.68 0.27
C THR A 57 -15.56 2.07 1.73
N GLY A 58 -14.86 3.08 2.23
CA GLY A 58 -15.05 3.59 3.59
C GLY A 58 -16.44 4.17 3.82
N GLU A 59 -16.98 4.93 2.86
CA GLU A 59 -18.36 5.43 2.91
C GLU A 59 -19.39 4.29 3.01
N GLU A 60 -19.16 3.20 2.29
CA GLU A 60 -20.05 2.03 2.36
C GLU A 60 -19.94 1.31 3.71
N PHE A 61 -18.73 1.15 4.25
CA PHE A 61 -18.55 0.61 5.61
C PHE A 61 -19.27 1.45 6.66
N LEU A 62 -19.24 2.78 6.52
CA LEU A 62 -19.97 3.69 7.39
C LEU A 62 -21.49 3.48 7.29
N LYS A 63 -22.04 3.41 6.06
CA LYS A 63 -23.48 3.14 5.82
C LYS A 63 -23.93 1.79 6.41
N LEU A 64 -23.07 0.78 6.36
CA LEU A 64 -23.31 -0.55 6.94
C LEU A 64 -23.16 -0.58 8.47
N GLY A 65 -22.68 0.52 9.07
CA GLY A 65 -22.41 0.60 10.51
C GLY A 65 -21.31 -0.35 10.97
N ILE A 66 -20.29 -0.53 10.13
CA ILE A 66 -19.06 -1.27 10.46
C ILE A 66 -18.13 -0.34 11.23
N SER A 67 -17.48 -0.86 12.27
CA SER A 67 -16.48 -0.12 13.05
C SER A 67 -15.28 -1.00 13.37
N PHE A 68 -14.10 -0.40 13.32
CA PHE A 68 -12.83 -1.08 13.58
C PHE A 68 -12.23 -0.60 14.89
N ASP A 69 -11.85 -1.54 15.76
CA ASP A 69 -11.11 -1.21 16.97
C ASP A 69 -9.62 -0.98 16.67
N ARG A 70 -9.15 -1.54 15.55
CA ARG A 70 -7.76 -1.43 15.05
C ARG A 70 -7.75 -1.49 13.53
N VAL A 71 -6.83 -0.72 12.93
CA VAL A 71 -6.47 -0.81 11.51
C VAL A 71 -4.98 -1.12 11.42
N ILE A 72 -4.63 -2.22 10.77
CA ILE A 72 -3.24 -2.66 10.58
C ILE A 72 -2.97 -2.71 9.08
N CYS A 73 -1.86 -2.15 8.61
CA CYS A 73 -1.51 -2.17 7.19
C CYS A 73 -0.03 -2.47 6.94
N SER A 74 0.25 -2.94 5.73
CA SER A 74 1.60 -3.06 5.19
C SER A 74 2.30 -1.68 5.15
N PRO A 75 3.65 -1.65 5.23
CA PRO A 75 4.43 -0.43 5.05
C PRO A 75 4.42 0.12 3.62
N MET A 76 3.81 -0.58 2.65
CA MET A 76 3.64 -0.09 1.28
C MET A 76 2.81 1.18 1.22
N ARG A 77 3.28 2.18 0.47
CA ARG A 77 2.61 3.47 0.29
C ARG A 77 1.15 3.32 -0.13
N ARG A 78 0.88 2.44 -1.09
CA ARG A 78 -0.50 2.14 -1.55
C ARG A 78 -1.39 1.54 -0.45
N ALA A 79 -0.85 0.70 0.44
CA ALA A 79 -1.62 0.13 1.55
C ALA A 79 -1.94 1.18 2.61
N LEU A 80 -0.95 2.01 2.96
CA LEU A 80 -1.10 3.17 3.84
C LEU A 80 -2.16 4.14 3.32
N GLN A 81 -2.09 4.52 2.05
CA GLN A 81 -3.06 5.42 1.41
C GLN A 81 -4.47 4.82 1.39
N THR A 82 -4.62 3.53 1.09
CA THR A 82 -5.93 2.86 1.17
C THR A 82 -6.49 2.88 2.59
N ALA A 83 -5.69 2.51 3.58
CA ALA A 83 -6.10 2.52 4.98
C ALA A 83 -6.53 3.93 5.44
N GLU A 84 -5.77 4.96 5.07
CA GLU A 84 -6.10 6.34 5.41
C GLU A 84 -7.39 6.82 4.73
N CYS A 85 -7.58 6.53 3.44
CA CYS A 85 -8.82 6.87 2.72
C CYS A 85 -10.04 6.21 3.34
N VAL A 86 -9.98 4.90 3.59
CA VAL A 86 -11.08 4.15 4.19
C VAL A 86 -11.38 4.70 5.59
N ARG A 87 -10.35 4.90 6.42
CA ARG A 87 -10.53 5.45 7.78
C ARG A 87 -11.16 6.84 7.75
N LYS A 88 -10.66 7.75 6.90
CA LYS A 88 -11.20 9.11 6.76
C LYS A 88 -12.68 9.09 6.34
N ALA A 89 -13.02 8.28 5.34
CA ALA A 89 -14.40 8.17 4.85
C ALA A 89 -15.36 7.51 5.85
N MET A 90 -14.84 6.67 6.74
CA MET A 90 -15.60 6.12 7.86
C MET A 90 -15.78 7.08 9.04
N GLU A 91 -15.21 8.28 8.97
CA GLU A 91 -15.09 9.19 10.12
C GLU A 91 -14.42 8.50 11.32
N GLY A 92 -13.58 7.49 11.04
CA GLY A 92 -13.04 6.60 12.05
C GLY A 92 -12.01 7.28 12.94
N GLU A 93 -12.20 7.19 14.25
CA GLU A 93 -11.21 7.61 15.24
C GLU A 93 -10.19 6.49 15.47
N GLY A 94 -8.91 6.83 15.65
CA GLY A 94 -7.84 5.87 15.95
C GLY A 94 -6.66 5.88 14.98
N GLU A 95 -5.54 5.31 15.43
CA GLU A 95 -4.28 5.22 14.69
C GLU A 95 -4.28 4.08 13.66
N VAL A 96 -3.59 4.26 12.53
CA VAL A 96 -3.24 3.16 11.62
C VAL A 96 -1.91 2.57 12.06
N GLN A 97 -1.88 1.26 12.33
CA GLN A 97 -0.68 0.55 12.75
C GLN A 97 0.03 -0.04 11.53
N VAL A 98 1.27 0.39 11.29
CA VAL A 98 2.11 -0.16 10.23
C VAL A 98 2.85 -1.37 10.77
N ASP A 99 2.63 -2.52 10.13
CA ASP A 99 3.29 -3.78 10.46
C ASP A 99 4.17 -4.21 9.28
N SER A 100 5.47 -4.14 9.48
CA SER A 100 6.49 -4.51 8.52
C SER A 100 6.60 -6.02 8.29
N GLY A 101 5.80 -6.85 8.98
CA GLY A 101 5.71 -8.28 8.75
C GLY A 101 4.65 -8.69 7.70
N ILE A 102 3.83 -7.75 7.21
CA ILE A 102 2.68 -8.05 6.31
C ILE A 102 2.78 -7.36 4.93
N PHE A 103 3.99 -7.04 4.48
CA PHE A 103 4.21 -6.63 3.08
C PHE A 103 4.05 -7.82 2.12
N GLU A 104 3.85 -7.55 0.82
CA GLU A 104 3.63 -8.59 -0.18
C GLU A 104 4.84 -9.52 -0.34
N ILE A 105 4.59 -10.76 -0.74
CA ILE A 105 5.64 -11.71 -1.08
C ILE A 105 6.41 -11.16 -2.29
N GLY A 106 7.66 -10.72 -2.04
CA GLY A 106 8.47 -10.05 -3.06
C GLY A 106 8.92 -8.66 -2.64
N GLY A 107 8.34 -8.05 -1.59
CA GLY A 107 8.83 -6.77 -1.08
C GLY A 107 8.34 -5.59 -1.90
N SER A 108 9.24 -4.73 -2.38
CA SER A 108 8.91 -3.50 -3.10
C SER A 108 8.78 -3.75 -4.62
N CYS A 109 8.07 -2.88 -5.33
CA CYS A 109 7.86 -2.97 -6.78
C CYS A 109 9.13 -2.66 -7.56
N ALA A 110 9.93 -3.66 -7.88
CA ALA A 110 11.16 -3.43 -8.62
C ALA A 110 10.94 -3.31 -10.13
N MET A 111 10.47 -2.16 -10.57
CA MET A 111 10.46 -1.86 -12.01
C MET A 111 11.71 -1.09 -12.46
N ARG A 112 12.54 -0.58 -11.53
CA ARG A 112 13.79 0.11 -11.90
C ARG A 112 14.91 -0.83 -12.36
N THR A 113 14.80 -2.13 -12.14
CA THR A 113 15.85 -3.12 -12.42
C THR A 113 15.54 -4.08 -13.57
N MET A 114 14.34 -4.05 -14.16
CA MET A 114 13.99 -4.94 -15.28
C MET A 114 14.55 -4.48 -16.65
N GLY A 115 15.74 -3.89 -16.69
CA GLY A 115 16.39 -3.48 -17.93
C GLY A 115 17.67 -2.66 -17.83
N LEU A 116 18.22 -2.42 -16.65
CA LEU A 116 19.52 -1.76 -16.48
C LEU A 116 20.47 -2.74 -15.78
N GLU A 117 21.40 -3.31 -16.54
CA GLU A 117 22.58 -3.96 -15.97
C GLU A 117 23.27 -2.96 -15.02
N GLY A 118 23.38 -3.29 -13.73
CA GLY A 118 24.20 -2.56 -12.78
C GLY A 118 23.56 -1.37 -12.06
N GLY A 119 22.24 -1.30 -11.95
CA GLY A 119 21.60 -0.33 -11.05
C GLY A 119 21.41 -0.90 -9.65
N ASP A 120 22.22 -0.48 -8.68
CA ASP A 120 21.98 -0.65 -7.23
C ASP A 120 20.73 0.14 -6.78
N ALA A 121 19.58 -0.07 -7.43
CA ALA A 121 18.33 0.55 -7.04
C ALA A 121 17.88 -0.13 -5.75
N GLU A 122 18.08 0.56 -4.63
CA GLU A 122 17.63 0.15 -3.31
C GLU A 122 16.14 -0.22 -3.38
N TYR A 123 15.84 -1.50 -3.20
CA TYR A 123 14.48 -2.08 -3.17
C TYR A 123 13.67 -1.63 -1.94
N LYS A 124 14.10 -0.54 -1.31
CA LYS A 124 13.55 -0.06 -0.05
C LYS A 124 12.29 0.75 -0.35
N GLY A 125 11.24 0.51 0.41
CA GLY A 125 10.11 1.42 0.45
C GLY A 125 10.38 2.62 1.36
N MET A 126 9.36 3.45 1.59
CA MET A 126 9.50 4.70 2.35
C MET A 126 10.17 4.54 3.72
N GLY A 127 11.01 5.49 4.09
CA GLY A 127 11.60 5.55 5.44
C GLY A 127 10.60 5.97 6.50
N ARG A 128 10.92 5.72 7.78
CA ARG A 128 10.09 6.13 8.92
C ARG A 128 9.71 7.61 8.86
N LYS A 129 10.71 8.48 8.70
CA LYS A 129 10.49 9.93 8.63
C LYS A 129 9.61 10.33 7.46
N GLU A 130 9.80 9.71 6.29
CA GLU A 130 8.98 9.98 5.09
C GLU A 130 7.51 9.60 5.35
N MET A 131 7.26 8.45 5.99
CA MET A 131 5.91 8.05 6.38
C MET A 131 5.28 9.01 7.39
N GLU A 132 6.03 9.46 8.39
CA GLU A 132 5.55 10.41 9.41
C GLU A 132 5.24 11.80 8.83
N GLU A 133 5.95 12.19 7.76
CA GLU A 133 5.69 13.44 7.03
C GLU A 133 4.46 13.33 6.10
N GLU A 134 4.25 12.18 5.45
CA GLU A 134 3.15 11.98 4.50
C GLU A 134 1.82 11.62 5.18
N PHE A 135 1.85 10.80 6.24
CA PHE A 135 0.66 10.26 6.87
C PHE A 135 0.48 10.76 8.29
N THR A 136 -0.76 11.15 8.61
CA THR A 136 -1.12 11.59 9.95
C THR A 136 -1.71 10.44 10.76
N ASN A 137 -1.44 10.43 12.08
CA ASN A 137 -2.02 9.48 13.02
C ASN A 137 -1.69 8.01 12.71
N ILE A 138 -0.41 7.74 12.46
CA ILE A 138 0.12 6.39 12.25
C ILE A 138 1.01 5.96 13.41
N LYS A 139 1.09 4.66 13.64
CA LYS A 139 2.05 4.02 14.55
C LYS A 139 2.87 3.02 13.78
N ILE A 140 4.18 3.26 13.71
CA ILE A 140 5.09 2.49 12.86
C ILE A 140 5.92 1.54 13.71
N ASP A 141 5.88 0.25 13.39
CA ASP A 141 6.69 -0.77 14.07
C ASP A 141 8.20 -0.58 13.89
N ASP A 142 9.01 -1.34 14.61
CA ASP A 142 10.47 -1.20 14.58
C ASP A 142 11.12 -1.76 13.30
N GLY A 143 10.37 -2.45 12.43
CA GLY A 143 10.92 -3.03 11.21
C GLY A 143 11.07 -2.01 10.07
N VAL A 144 10.32 -0.92 10.10
CA VAL A 144 10.56 0.25 9.25
C VAL A 144 11.69 1.11 9.85
N LYS A 145 12.78 1.28 9.10
CA LYS A 145 13.96 2.07 9.49
C LYS A 145 13.90 3.47 8.86
N GLU A 146 14.85 4.33 9.23
CA GLU A 146 14.97 5.68 8.67
C GLU A 146 15.21 5.67 7.16
N ASP A 147 15.97 4.69 6.67
CA ASP A 147 16.34 4.54 5.27
C ASP A 147 15.40 3.62 4.48
N GLY A 148 14.30 3.18 5.10
CA GLY A 148 13.25 2.40 4.44
C GLY A 148 12.85 1.14 5.18
N TRP A 149 12.02 0.36 4.50
CA TRP A 149 11.69 -1.01 4.84
C TRP A 149 12.05 -1.93 3.68
N TYR A 150 12.19 -3.22 3.96
CA TYR A 150 12.59 -4.27 3.00
C TYR A 150 14.06 -4.23 2.57
N PHE A 151 14.85 -5.15 3.11
CA PHE A 151 16.30 -5.26 2.88
C PHE A 151 16.73 -6.60 2.26
N GLU A 152 15.77 -7.44 1.84
CA GLU A 152 16.03 -8.81 1.35
C GLU A 152 16.26 -8.93 -0.17
N GLY A 153 15.99 -7.89 -0.95
CA GLY A 153 16.34 -7.84 -2.38
C GLY A 153 15.56 -8.77 -3.32
N LYS A 154 14.41 -9.33 -2.91
CA LYS A 154 13.42 -9.93 -3.83
C LYS A 154 12.46 -8.84 -4.34
N VAL A 155 11.64 -9.16 -5.33
CA VAL A 155 10.80 -8.15 -6.02
C VAL A 155 9.40 -8.68 -6.31
N GLU A 156 8.38 -7.81 -6.23
CA GLU A 156 6.99 -8.12 -6.61
C GLU A 156 6.81 -8.22 -8.14
N THR A 157 5.74 -8.90 -8.58
CA THR A 157 5.29 -8.91 -9.98
C THR A 157 4.46 -7.67 -10.33
N ALA A 158 4.28 -7.41 -11.63
CA ALA A 158 3.51 -6.25 -12.13
C ALA A 158 1.99 -6.31 -11.86
N GLU A 159 1.46 -7.42 -11.35
CA GLU A 159 0.05 -7.56 -10.94
C GLU A 159 -0.12 -7.32 -9.43
N GLU A 160 0.95 -7.54 -8.66
CA GLU A 160 1.06 -7.31 -7.22
C GLU A 160 1.37 -5.84 -6.91
N CYS A 161 2.06 -5.18 -7.85
CA CYS A 161 2.16 -3.74 -8.04
C CYS A 161 0.91 -3.17 -8.72
#